data_AF-A0A2S6WB35-F1
#
_entry.id   AF-A0A2S6WB35-F1
#
_cell.length_a   1.000
_cell.length_b   1.000
_cell.length_c   1.000
_cell.angle_alpha   90.00
_cell.angle_beta   90.00
_cell.angle_gamma   90.00
#
_symmetry.space_group_name_H-M   'P 1'
#
loop_
_entity.id
_entity.type
_entity.pdbx_description
1 polymer ?
#
loop_
_entity_poly.entity_id
_entity_poly.type
_entity_poly.pdbx_seq_one_letter_code
_entity_poly.pdbx_strand_id
1 'polypeptide(L)' 'MFDYVNGLRPEEAARLRALVEQSRPILDHHGMEAVQAFLAERGMSTIQAIAITRALLGMAETPLQVAIEIVGTSTARQ' A
#
# COMPACT_ATOMS: atom_id res chain seq x y z
N MET A 1 8.90 3.31 9.29
CA MET A 1 8.00 2.30 8.68
C MET A 1 8.58 1.74 7.40
N PHE A 2 9.03 2.59 6.46
CA PHE A 2 9.71 2.15 5.22
C PHE A 2 11.25 2.20 5.29
N ASP A 3 11.80 2.59 6.44
CA ASP A 3 13.25 2.78 6.67
C ASP A 3 14.07 1.49 6.51
N TYR A 4 13.41 0.33 6.50
CA TYR A 4 14.02 -1.00 6.34
C TYR A 4 13.97 -1.53 4.89
N VAL A 5 13.38 -0.78 3.95
CA VAL A 5 13.33 -1.19 2.54
C VAL A 5 14.66 -0.83 1.89
N ASN A 6 15.55 -1.82 1.80
CA ASN A 6 16.86 -1.67 1.15
C ASN A 6 16.69 -1.12 -0.28
N GLY A 7 17.41 -0.04 -0.59
CA GLY A 7 17.38 0.61 -1.92
C GLY A 7 16.30 1.68 -2.10
N LEU A 8 15.45 1.93 -1.09
CA LEU A 8 14.45 3.00 -1.15
C LEU A 8 15.11 4.34 -0.79
N ARG A 9 15.02 5.33 -1.68
CA ARG A 9 15.48 6.69 -1.38
C ARG A 9 14.63 7.32 -0.27
N PRO A 10 15.19 8.19 0.58
CA PRO A 10 14.44 8.83 1.67
C PRO A 10 13.18 9.58 1.19
N GLU A 11 13.23 10.24 0.04
CA GLU A 11 12.08 10.95 -0.52
C GLU A 11 10.96 9.98 -0.92
N GLU A 12 11.33 8.80 -1.40
CA GLU A 12 10.37 7.77 -1.80
C GLU A 12 9.77 7.08 -0.58
N ALA A 13 10.56 6.85 0.48
CA ALA A 13 10.06 6.42 1.79
C ALA A 13 9.05 7.42 2.37
N ALA A 14 9.34 8.72 2.30
CA ALA A 14 8.45 9.77 2.74
C ALA A 14 7.15 9.80 1.92
N ARG A 15 7.24 9.62 0.60
CA ARG A 15 6.07 9.52 -0.29
C ARG A 15 5.19 8.33 0.07
N LEU A 16 5.76 7.13 0.24
CA LEU A 16 5.00 5.94 0.62
C LEU A 16 4.35 6.12 2.00
N ARG A 17 5.05 6.72 2.95
CA ARG A 17 4.48 7.04 4.28
C ARG A 17 3.29 7.99 4.16
N ALA A 18 3.41 9.05 3.37
CA ALA A 18 2.30 9.98 3.15
C ALA A 18 1.09 9.29 2.49
N LEU A 19 1.31 8.33 1.60
CA LEU A 19 0.23 7.57 0.97
C LEU A 19 -0.43 6.60 1.95
N VAL A 20 0.32 5.97 2.85
CA VAL A 20 -0.25 5.16 3.95
C VAL A 20 -1.17 6.01 4.81
N GLU A 21 -0.72 7.20 5.25
CA GLU A 21 -1.54 8.08 6.07
C GLU A 21 -2.82 8.55 5.35
N GLN A 22 -2.74 8.86 4.04
CA GLN A 22 -3.90 9.21 3.23
C GLN A 22 -4.86 8.02 3.00
N SER A 23 -4.33 6.80 2.98
CA SER A 23 -5.13 5.59 2.72
C SER A 23 -5.83 5.06 3.96
N ARG A 24 -5.35 5.38 5.18
CA ARG A 24 -5.99 4.98 6.44
C ARG A 24 -7.47 5.35 6.55
N PRO A 25 -7.89 6.61 6.34
CA PRO A 25 -9.31 6.95 6.39
C PRO A 25 -10.10 6.28 5.26
N ILE A 26 -9.50 6.08 4.07
CA ILE A 26 -10.16 5.37 2.97
C ILE A 26 -10.42 3.92 3.35
N LEU A 27 -9.44 3.25 3.95
CA LEU A 27 -9.56 1.88 4.42
C LEU A 27 -10.69 1.75 5.47
N ASP A 28 -10.75 2.68 6.41
CA ASP A 28 -11.73 2.69 7.50
C ASP A 28 -13.17 2.90 6.99
N HIS A 29 -13.36 3.78 6.00
CA HIS A 29 -14.70 4.17 5.52
C HIS A 29 -15.19 3.36 4.31
N HIS A 30 -14.27 2.92 3.46
CA HIS A 30 -14.58 2.37 2.13
C HIS A 30 -13.92 1.02 1.86
N GLY A 31 -13.06 0.54 2.76
CA GLY A 31 -12.41 -0.76 2.64
C GLY A 31 -11.23 -0.79 1.67
N MET A 32 -10.65 -1.99 1.52
CA MET A 32 -9.37 -2.17 0.83
C MET A 32 -9.46 -1.97 -0.70
N GLU A 33 -10.59 -2.28 -1.33
CA GLU A 33 -10.74 -2.08 -2.78
C GLU A 33 -10.67 -0.59 -3.16
N ALA A 34 -11.28 0.27 -2.35
CA ALA A 34 -11.21 1.72 -2.52
C ALA A 34 -9.77 2.24 -2.34
N VAL A 35 -8.99 1.65 -1.43
CA VAL A 35 -7.55 1.96 -1.29
C VAL A 35 -6.80 1.58 -2.57
N GLN A 36 -7.08 0.41 -3.16
CA GLN A 36 -6.40 0.00 -4.39
C GLN A 36 -6.74 0.91 -5.58
N ALA A 37 -8.01 1.32 -5.72
CA ALA A 37 -8.43 2.31 -6.72
C ALA A 37 -7.71 3.65 -6.52
N PHE A 38 -7.71 4.19 -5.30
CA PHE A 38 -7.01 5.43 -4.97
C PHE A 38 -5.52 5.38 -5.34
N LEU A 39 -4.85 4.26 -5.04
CA LEU A 39 -3.44 4.09 -5.36
C LEU A 39 -3.20 3.90 -6.87
N ALA A 40 -4.14 3.29 -7.60
CA ALA A 40 -4.07 3.14 -9.05
C ALA A 40 -4.23 4.49 -9.76
N GLU A 41 -5.20 5.31 -9.33
CA GLU A 41 -5.41 6.68 -9.83
C GLU A 41 -4.19 7.57 -9.66
N ARG A 42 -3.42 7.36 -8.58
CA ARG A 42 -2.14 8.07 -8.36
C ARG A 42 -0.94 7.48 -9.11
N GLY A 43 -1.18 6.49 -9.97
CA GLY A 43 -0.15 5.86 -10.79
C GLY A 43 0.86 5.04 -9.98
N MET A 44 0.49 4.55 -8.79
CA MET A 44 1.38 3.71 -8.00
C MET A 44 1.52 2.34 -8.65
N SER A 45 2.76 1.86 -8.77
CA SER A 45 3.04 0.51 -9.25
C SER A 45 2.46 -0.56 -8.31
N THR A 46 2.27 -1.77 -8.82
CA THR A 46 1.83 -2.93 -8.03
C THR A 46 2.73 -3.19 -6.82
N ILE A 47 4.06 -3.04 -6.98
CA ILE A 47 5.02 -3.24 -5.88
C ILE A 47 4.81 -2.19 -4.78
N GLN A 48 4.64 -0.92 -5.15
CA GLN A 48 4.36 0.15 -4.19
C GLN A 48 3.00 -0.06 -3.52
N ALA A 49 1.99 -0.51 -4.26
CA ALA A 49 0.69 -0.84 -3.72
C ALA A 49 0.77 -1.96 -2.67
N ILE A 50 1.51 -3.04 -2.94
CA ILE A 50 1.76 -4.13 -1.99
C ILE A 50 2.42 -3.60 -0.71
N ALA A 51 3.43 -2.74 -0.85
CA ALA A 51 4.12 -2.16 0.30
C ALA A 51 3.18 -1.28 1.16
N ILE A 52 2.31 -0.49 0.53
CA ILE A 52 1.33 0.36 1.22
C ILE A 52 0.24 -0.51 1.88
N THR A 53 -0.31 -1.50 1.18
CA THR A 53 -1.29 -2.46 1.71
C THR A 53 -0.75 -3.16 2.94
N ARG A 54 0.48 -3.68 2.87
CA ARG A 54 1.12 -4.34 4.00
C ARG A 54 1.36 -3.39 5.18
N ALA A 55 1.70 -2.14 4.90
CA ALA A 55 1.87 -1.12 5.92
C ALA A 55 0.54 -0.76 6.61
N LEU A 56 -0.56 -0.70 5.87
CA LEU A 56 -1.90 -0.45 6.41
C LEU A 56 -2.39 -1.58 7.32
N LEU A 57 -2.09 -2.84 6.97
CA LEU A 57 -2.48 -4.03 7.72
C LEU A 57 -1.51 -4.37 8.88
N GLY A 58 -0.45 -3.60 9.09
CA GLY A 58 0.59 -3.87 10.06
C GLY A 58 1.72 -4.73 9.48
N MET A 59 2.88 -4.11 9.24
CA MET A 59 4.03 -4.75 8.58
C MET A 59 4.59 -5.98 9.30
N ALA A 60 4.52 -6.00 10.65
CA ALA A 60 5.00 -7.09 11.47
C ALA A 60 4.00 -8.26 11.53
N GLU A 61 2.70 -7.95 11.48
CA GLU A 61 1.61 -8.92 11.63
C GLU A 61 1.17 -9.52 10.29
N THR A 62 1.39 -8.79 9.20
CA THR A 62 0.96 -9.18 7.86
C THR A 62 2.13 -9.77 7.05
N PRO A 63 2.07 -11.07 6.69
CA PRO A 63 3.01 -11.67 5.75
C PRO A 63 2.96 -10.97 4.39
N LEU A 64 4.10 -10.89 3.71
CA LEU A 64 4.17 -10.27 2.38
C LEU A 64 3.20 -10.93 1.38
N GLN A 65 3.08 -12.25 1.43
CA GLN A 65 2.18 -13.03 0.56
C GLN A 65 0.72 -12.57 0.67
N VAL A 66 0.25 -12.28 1.89
CA VAL A 66 -1.12 -11.79 2.11
C VAL A 66 -1.35 -10.45 1.42
N ALA A 67 -0.37 -9.54 1.50
CA ALA A 67 -0.46 -8.26 0.81
C ALA A 67 -0.41 -8.41 -0.73
N ILE A 68 0.36 -9.37 -1.24
CA ILE A 68 0.41 -9.71 -2.67
C ILE A 68 -0.96 -10.21 -3.13
N GLU A 69 -1.57 -11.13 -2.40
CA GLU A 69 -2.88 -11.70 -2.75
C GLU A 69 -3.96 -10.62 -2.78
N ILE A 70 -4.05 -9.79 -1.75
CA ILE A 70 -5.02 -8.69 -1.69
C ILE A 70 -4.90 -7.76 -2.91
N VAL A 71 -3.68 -7.36 -3.27
CA VAL A 71 -3.46 -6.49 -4.44
C VAL A 71 -3.72 -7.24 -5.74
N GLY A 72 -3.34 -8.51 -5.82
CA GLY A 72 -3.51 -9.34 -7.02
C GLY A 72 -4.97 -9.69 -7.33
N THR A 73 -5.84 -9.69 -6.32
CA THR A 73 -7.29 -9.93 -6.49
C THR A 73 -8.11 -8.66 -6.65
N SER A 74 -7.50 -7.47 -6.55
CA SER A 74 -8.21 -6.19 -6.68
C SER A 74 -8.64 -5.93 -8.12
N THR A 75 -9.92 -5.62 -8.32
CA THR A 75 -10.46 -5.29 -9.65
C THR A 75 -9.94 -3.94 -10.14
N ALA A 76 -9.58 -3.03 -9.24
CA ALA A 76 -8.94 -1.77 -9.58
C ALA A 76 -7.51 -1.92 -10.15
N ARG A 77 -6.95 -3.13 -10.15
CA ARG A 77 -5.57 -3.44 -10.55
C ARG A 77 -5.45 -4.43 -11.72
N GLN A 78 -6.58 -4.95 -12.23
CA GLN A 78 -6.63 -5.79 -13.43
C GLN A 78 -6.60 -4.96 -14.70
#